data_AF-A0A497LJU9-F1
#
_entry.id   AF-A0A497LJU9-F1
#
_cell.length_a   1.000
_cell.length_b   1.000
_cell.length_c   1.000
_cell.angle_alpha   90.00
_cell.angle_beta   90.00
_cell.angle_gamma   90.00
#
_symmetry.space_group_name_H-M   'P 1'
#
loop_
_entity.id
_entity.type
_entity.pdbx_description
1 polymer ?
#
loop_
_entity_poly.entity_id
_entity_poly.type
_entity_poly.pdbx_seq_one_letter_code
_entity_poly.pdbx_strand_id
1 'polypeptide(L)'
;MVKLVNIRFFEGGQAHESFVRNGMKDRTSILKHISRREAEILAEALGGFFLDPPPIEDSSIEWAVAFQPVKNFKICYLMRRNEPEFEDELQILYDVEGTPFSIPAEDVADFTLLYANAMIYGVRNILGRKDIPGISRYL
;
A
#
# COMPACT_ATOMS: atom_id res chain seq x y z
N MET A 1 -4.84 -20.60 0.47
CA MET A 1 -4.36 -19.92 1.69
C MET A 1 -3.43 -18.88 1.15
N VAL A 2 -3.88 -17.63 1.12
CA VAL A 2 -3.21 -16.57 0.37
C VAL A 2 -1.78 -16.42 0.86
N LYS A 3 -0.81 -16.71 -0.01
CA LYS A 3 0.60 -16.56 0.32
C LYS A 3 1.00 -15.13 0.06
N LEU A 4 0.99 -14.32 1.12
CA LEU A 4 1.53 -12.97 1.08
C LEU A 4 3.05 -13.01 1.14
N VAL A 5 3.68 -12.22 0.29
CA VAL A 5 5.13 -12.08 0.22
C VAL A 5 5.54 -10.61 0.27
N ASN A 6 6.78 -10.35 0.64
CA ASN A 6 7.38 -9.03 0.45
C ASN A 6 8.05 -8.93 -0.94
N ILE A 7 8.54 -7.74 -1.30
CA ILE A 7 9.11 -7.50 -2.63
C ILE A 7 10.38 -8.34 -2.92
N ARG A 8 11.06 -8.88 -1.90
CA ARG A 8 12.26 -9.72 -2.10
C ARG A 8 11.95 -11.04 -2.80
N PHE A 9 10.68 -11.45 -2.88
CA PHE A 9 10.26 -12.66 -3.58
C PHE A 9 10.22 -12.51 -5.11
N PHE A 10 10.30 -11.29 -5.64
CA PHE A 10 10.33 -11.03 -7.07
C PHE A 10 11.77 -11.00 -7.59
N GLU A 11 11.94 -11.23 -8.90
CA GLU A 11 13.25 -11.13 -9.56
C GLU A 11 13.83 -9.72 -9.38
N GLY A 12 15.07 -9.63 -8.85
CA GLY A 12 15.68 -8.35 -8.50
C GLY A 12 15.14 -7.69 -7.21
N GLY A 13 14.31 -8.40 -6.44
CA GLY A 13 13.59 -7.88 -5.27
C GLY A 13 14.47 -7.35 -4.15
N GLN A 14 15.65 -7.93 -3.95
CA GLN A 14 16.59 -7.48 -2.92
C GLN A 14 17.11 -6.05 -3.18
N ALA A 15 17.30 -5.67 -4.45
CA ALA A 15 17.71 -4.31 -4.82
C ALA A 15 16.56 -3.29 -4.66
N HIS A 16 15.31 -3.73 -4.88
CA HIS A 16 14.13 -2.87 -4.87
C HIS A 16 13.47 -2.71 -3.50
N GLU A 17 13.87 -3.50 -2.50
CA GLU A 17 13.34 -3.36 -1.15
C GLU A 17 13.64 -1.98 -0.55
N SER A 18 14.88 -1.50 -0.67
CA SER A 18 15.25 -0.18 -0.16
C SER A 18 14.53 0.94 -0.90
N PHE A 19 14.32 0.77 -2.21
CA PHE A 19 13.57 1.69 -3.05
C PHE A 19 12.11 1.81 -2.60
N VAL A 20 11.38 0.68 -2.47
CA VAL A 20 10.00 0.71 -1.97
C VAL A 20 9.93 1.24 -0.55
N ARG A 21 10.81 0.77 0.35
CA ARG A 21 10.83 1.23 1.75
C ARG A 21 11.03 2.74 1.83
N ASN A 22 11.99 3.30 1.09
CA ASN A 22 12.24 4.74 1.09
C ASN A 22 11.08 5.51 0.44
N GLY A 23 10.55 5.02 -0.68
CA GLY A 23 9.38 5.63 -1.33
C GLY A 23 8.16 5.66 -0.40
N MET A 24 7.98 4.64 0.44
CA MET A 24 6.85 4.59 1.36
C MET A 24 6.98 5.53 2.56
N LYS A 25 8.17 6.03 2.95
CA LYS A 25 8.33 6.89 4.15
C LYS A 25 7.41 8.13 4.14
N ASP A 26 7.51 8.94 3.10
CA ASP A 26 6.70 10.16 2.99
C ASP A 26 5.21 9.81 2.82
N ARG A 27 4.92 8.74 2.09
CA ARG A 27 3.56 8.25 1.84
C ARG A 27 2.90 7.75 3.12
N THR A 28 3.63 7.06 4.00
CA THR A 28 3.18 6.66 5.33
C THR A 28 2.87 7.89 6.18
N SER A 29 3.75 8.90 6.19
CA SER A 29 3.52 10.12 6.98
C SER A 29 2.23 10.86 6.58
N ILE A 30 1.78 10.69 5.35
CA ILE A 30 0.52 11.23 4.83
C ILE A 30 -0.65 10.29 5.12
N LEU A 31 -0.55 9.03 4.68
CA LEU A 31 -1.65 8.07 4.70
C LEU A 31 -1.99 7.61 6.11
N LYS A 32 -1.08 7.72 7.09
CA LYS A 32 -1.37 7.48 8.50
C LYS A 32 -2.42 8.44 9.09
N HIS A 33 -2.85 9.47 8.38
CA HIS A 33 -3.88 10.40 8.87
C HIS A 33 -5.27 10.12 8.33
N ILE A 34 -5.44 9.04 7.56
CA ILE A 34 -6.75 8.59 7.08
C ILE A 34 -7.31 7.54 8.03
N SER A 35 -8.60 7.65 8.30
CA SER A 35 -9.37 6.67 9.07
C SER A 35 -9.69 5.43 8.24
N ARG A 36 -10.11 4.36 8.92
CA ARG A 36 -10.61 3.14 8.30
C ARG A 36 -11.70 3.39 7.24
N ARG A 37 -12.68 4.23 7.56
CA ARG A 37 -13.79 4.58 6.65
C ARG A 37 -13.29 5.37 5.43
N GLU A 38 -12.35 6.28 5.63
CA GLU A 38 -11.73 7.03 4.53
C GLU A 38 -10.93 6.08 3.62
N ALA A 39 -10.20 5.12 4.19
CA ALA A 39 -9.48 4.11 3.42
C ALA A 39 -10.41 3.22 2.58
N GLU A 40 -11.56 2.82 3.14
CA GLU A 40 -12.60 2.06 2.42
C GLU A 40 -13.13 2.83 1.20
N ILE A 41 -13.52 4.10 1.39
CA ILE A 41 -14.01 4.97 0.31
C ILE A 41 -12.94 5.15 -0.77
N LEU A 42 -11.68 5.35 -0.38
CA LEU A 42 -10.57 5.50 -1.31
C LEU A 42 -10.31 4.24 -2.11
N ALA A 43 -10.35 3.07 -1.47
CA ALA A 43 -10.15 1.80 -2.15
C ALA A 43 -11.19 1.62 -3.25
N GLU A 44 -12.48 1.78 -2.93
CA GLU A 44 -13.57 1.64 -3.90
C GLU A 44 -13.42 2.64 -5.07
N ALA A 45 -13.20 3.91 -4.76
CA ALA A 45 -13.12 4.96 -5.78
C ALA A 45 -11.88 4.86 -6.68
N LEU A 46 -10.84 4.16 -6.24
CA LEU A 46 -9.62 3.91 -7.00
C LEU A 46 -9.57 2.51 -7.66
N GLY A 47 -10.70 1.78 -7.66
CA GLY A 47 -10.79 0.45 -8.26
C GLY A 47 -10.07 -0.65 -7.48
N GLY A 48 -9.83 -0.43 -6.19
CA GLY A 48 -9.27 -1.38 -5.25
C GLY A 48 -10.32 -2.05 -4.37
N PHE A 49 -9.85 -2.70 -3.31
CA PHE A 49 -10.65 -3.48 -2.38
C PHE A 49 -10.29 -3.08 -0.95
N PHE A 50 -11.28 -2.80 -0.12
CA PHE A 50 -11.08 -2.76 1.32
C PHE A 50 -11.02 -4.19 1.87
N LEU A 51 -10.05 -4.48 2.73
CA LEU A 51 -9.81 -5.82 3.26
C LEU A 51 -10.31 -5.92 4.71
N ASP A 52 -11.51 -6.47 4.87
CA ASP A 52 -12.10 -6.77 6.18
C ASP A 52 -12.65 -8.21 6.21
N PRO A 53 -12.03 -9.13 6.96
CA PRO A 53 -10.85 -8.92 7.81
C PRO A 53 -9.56 -8.65 7.01
N PRO A 54 -8.52 -8.05 7.64
CA PRO A 54 -7.20 -7.93 7.03
C PRO A 54 -6.61 -9.29 6.60
N PRO A 55 -5.68 -9.32 5.63
CA PRO A 55 -5.19 -10.58 5.08
C PRO A 55 -4.11 -11.25 5.98
N ILE A 56 -3.78 -10.64 7.11
CA ILE A 56 -2.93 -11.16 8.19
C ILE A 56 -3.62 -10.89 9.53
N GLU A 57 -3.56 -11.86 10.44
CA GLU A 57 -3.98 -11.66 11.83
C GLU A 57 -2.92 -10.86 12.61
N ASP A 58 -3.09 -9.55 12.66
CA ASP A 58 -2.27 -8.63 13.46
C ASP A 58 -3.13 -7.46 13.96
N SER A 59 -3.21 -7.31 15.29
CA SER A 59 -4.04 -6.29 15.93
C SER A 59 -3.53 -4.87 15.75
N SER A 60 -2.28 -4.68 15.29
CA SER A 60 -1.73 -3.36 14.95
C SER A 60 -2.31 -2.81 13.63
N ILE A 61 -2.91 -3.66 12.79
CA ILE A 61 -3.48 -3.24 11.51
C ILE A 61 -4.77 -2.45 11.76
N GLU A 62 -4.75 -1.15 11.49
CA GLU A 62 -5.92 -0.28 11.60
C GLU A 62 -6.84 -0.42 10.38
N TRP A 63 -6.24 -0.42 9.19
CA TRP A 63 -6.93 -0.62 7.93
C TRP A 63 -6.03 -1.31 6.91
N ALA A 64 -6.65 -2.01 5.97
CA ALA A 64 -5.96 -2.68 4.89
C ALA A 64 -6.73 -2.50 3.57
N VAL A 65 -6.01 -2.18 2.51
CA VAL A 65 -6.57 -2.04 1.15
C VAL A 65 -5.72 -2.83 0.16
N ALA A 66 -6.33 -3.32 -0.90
CA ALA A 66 -5.63 -3.99 -1.98
C ALA A 66 -5.96 -3.41 -3.35
N PHE A 67 -4.99 -3.45 -4.25
CA PHE A 67 -5.15 -3.13 -5.66
C PHE A 67 -4.67 -4.27 -6.53
N GLN A 68 -5.32 -4.51 -7.66
CA GLN A 68 -5.00 -5.62 -8.55
C GLN A 68 -4.69 -5.11 -9.97
N PRO A 69 -3.44 -4.68 -10.25
CA PRO A 69 -3.08 -4.14 -11.57
C PRO A 69 -3.13 -5.19 -12.68
N VAL A 70 -2.84 -6.46 -12.38
CA VAL A 70 -3.02 -7.58 -13.31
C VAL A 70 -3.72 -8.74 -12.61
N LYS A 71 -4.36 -9.61 -13.40
CA LYS A 71 -5.11 -10.75 -12.89
C LYS A 71 -4.23 -11.59 -11.95
N ASN A 72 -4.77 -11.91 -10.77
CA ASN A 72 -4.13 -12.73 -9.74
C ASN A 72 -2.84 -12.13 -9.13
N PHE A 73 -2.66 -10.81 -9.20
CA PHE A 73 -1.57 -10.13 -8.51
C PHE A 73 -2.14 -8.96 -7.72
N LYS A 74 -2.19 -9.08 -6.39
CA LYS A 74 -2.66 -7.99 -5.51
C LYS A 74 -1.51 -7.35 -4.76
N ILE A 75 -1.56 -6.03 -4.67
CA ILE A 75 -0.70 -5.22 -3.83
C ILE A 75 -1.54 -4.81 -2.63
N CYS A 76 -1.16 -5.29 -1.45
CA CYS A 76 -1.83 -5.02 -0.19
C CYS A 76 -1.07 -3.93 0.57
N TYR A 77 -1.78 -2.89 0.98
CA TYR A 77 -1.31 -1.80 1.84
C TYR A 77 -1.95 -1.98 3.21
N LEU A 78 -1.14 -2.17 4.25
CA LEU A 78 -1.60 -2.41 5.60
C LEU A 78 -1.08 -1.29 6.49
N MET A 79 -1.97 -0.44 6.99
CA MET A 79 -1.60 0.62 7.92
C MET A 79 -1.52 0.05 9.32
N ARG A 80 -0.29 -0.01 9.85
CA ARG A 80 0.01 -0.52 11.19
C ARG A 80 0.27 0.63 12.14
N ARG A 81 -0.46 0.64 13.25
CA ARG A 81 -0.22 1.52 14.40
C ARG A 81 0.68 0.79 15.37
N ASN A 82 1.92 1.23 15.45
CA ASN A 82 2.86 0.66 16.40
C ASN A 82 2.73 1.36 17.77
N GLU A 83 3.34 0.81 18.81
CA GLU A 83 3.38 1.47 20.13
C GLU A 83 4.07 2.85 20.03
N PRO A 84 3.83 3.79 20.95
CA PRO A 84 4.38 5.16 20.88
C PRO A 84 5.89 5.26 20.63
N GLU A 85 6.64 4.23 21.03
CA GLU A 85 8.09 4.10 20.86
C GLU A 85 8.52 3.73 19.42
N PHE A 86 7.59 3.31 18.58
CA PHE A 86 7.82 2.83 17.22
C PHE A 86 7.01 3.66 16.21
N GLU A 87 7.62 4.00 15.08
CA GLU A 87 6.93 4.76 14.04
C GLU A 87 5.82 3.93 13.39
N ASP A 88 4.67 4.56 13.12
CA ASP A 88 3.62 4.00 12.27
C ASP A 88 4.19 3.50 10.93
N GLU A 89 3.70 2.37 10.43
CA GLU A 89 4.20 1.72 9.22
C GLU A 89 3.06 1.46 8.23
N LEU A 90 3.23 1.90 6.98
CA LEU A 90 2.43 1.41 5.86
C LEU A 90 3.14 0.21 5.25
N GLN A 91 2.80 -0.98 5.73
CA GLN A 91 3.42 -2.23 5.29
C GLN A 91 2.86 -2.63 3.92
N ILE A 92 3.75 -3.01 3.00
CA ILE A 92 3.38 -3.48 1.66
C ILE A 92 3.62 -4.98 1.56
N LEU A 93 2.60 -5.70 1.17
CA LEU A 93 2.65 -7.14 0.89
C LEU A 93 2.00 -7.44 -0.45
N TYR A 94 2.39 -8.56 -1.03
CA TYR A 94 1.93 -8.98 -2.34
C TYR A 94 1.27 -10.34 -2.26
N ASP A 95 0.04 -10.43 -2.72
CA ASP A 95 -0.61 -11.72 -3.01
C ASP A 95 -0.14 -12.18 -4.39
N VAL A 96 0.64 -13.27 -4.39
CA VAL A 96 1.21 -13.87 -5.61
C VAL A 96 0.58 -15.23 -5.92
N GLU A 97 -0.63 -15.53 -5.41
CA GLU A 97 -1.32 -16.76 -5.78
C GLU A 97 -1.52 -16.84 -7.31
N GLY A 98 -0.75 -17.72 -7.97
CA GLY A 98 -0.95 -18.06 -9.38
C GLY A 98 -0.46 -17.02 -10.38
N THR A 99 0.61 -16.27 -10.09
CA THR A 99 1.23 -15.30 -11.01
C THR A 99 1.84 -15.99 -12.25
N PRO A 100 1.21 -15.89 -13.43
CA PRO A 100 1.74 -16.46 -14.66
C PRO A 100 2.78 -15.56 -15.34
N PHE A 101 2.92 -14.32 -14.89
CA PHE A 101 3.59 -13.24 -15.63
C PHE A 101 5.04 -12.97 -15.19
N SER A 102 5.54 -13.60 -14.13
CA SER A 102 6.91 -13.40 -13.60
C SER A 102 7.33 -11.92 -13.58
N ILE A 103 6.47 -11.06 -13.02
CA ILE A 103 6.66 -9.60 -13.01
C ILE A 103 7.96 -9.28 -12.25
N PRO A 104 8.91 -8.52 -12.82
CA PRO A 104 10.14 -8.16 -12.13
C PRO A 104 9.86 -7.19 -10.98
N ALA A 105 10.75 -7.15 -10.00
CA ALA A 105 10.59 -6.30 -8.81
C ALA A 105 10.52 -4.80 -9.14
N GLU A 106 11.13 -4.36 -10.24
CA GLU A 106 11.08 -2.99 -10.75
C GLU A 106 9.63 -2.58 -11.04
N ASP A 107 8.94 -3.34 -11.90
CA ASP A 107 7.53 -3.10 -12.24
C ASP A 107 6.60 -3.22 -11.02
N VAL A 108 6.87 -4.19 -10.14
CA VAL A 108 6.13 -4.35 -8.87
C VAL A 108 6.29 -3.10 -7.99
N ALA A 109 7.50 -2.56 -7.89
CA ALA A 109 7.75 -1.35 -7.12
C ALA A 109 7.04 -0.14 -7.73
N ASP A 110 7.05 -0.02 -9.06
CA ASP A 110 6.37 1.07 -9.76
C ASP A 110 4.86 1.03 -9.57
N PHE A 111 4.23 -0.14 -9.68
CA PHE A 111 2.81 -0.29 -9.34
C PHE A 111 2.55 0.09 -7.88
N THR A 112 3.41 -0.36 -6.96
CA THR A 112 3.28 -0.06 -5.53
C THR A 112 3.32 1.44 -5.26
N LEU A 113 4.26 2.17 -5.87
CA LEU A 113 4.35 3.62 -5.69
C LEU A 113 3.20 4.35 -6.39
N LEU A 114 2.77 3.87 -7.56
CA LEU A 114 1.66 4.46 -8.31
C LEU A 114 0.35 4.41 -7.52
N TYR A 115 -0.02 3.26 -6.97
CA TYR A 115 -1.27 3.15 -6.20
C TYR A 115 -1.19 3.90 -4.86
N ALA A 116 -0.02 3.96 -4.22
CA ALA A 116 0.15 4.80 -3.05
C ALA A 116 -0.03 6.31 -3.38
N ASN A 117 0.49 6.75 -4.53
CA ASN A 117 0.25 8.12 -5.02
C ASN A 117 -1.22 8.34 -5.32
N ALA A 118 -1.88 7.38 -5.96
CA ALA A 118 -3.31 7.44 -6.28
C ALA A 118 -4.15 7.59 -5.00
N MET A 119 -3.82 6.87 -3.93
CA MET A 119 -4.45 7.05 -2.62
C MET A 119 -4.28 8.49 -2.11
N ILE A 120 -3.07 9.05 -2.17
CA ILE A 120 -2.81 10.44 -1.74
C ILE A 120 -3.59 11.45 -2.58
N TYR A 121 -3.67 11.24 -3.89
CA TYR A 121 -4.51 12.07 -4.76
C TYR A 121 -5.99 11.93 -4.42
N GLY A 122 -6.45 10.71 -4.15
CA GLY A 122 -7.80 10.41 -3.73
C GLY A 122 -8.15 11.10 -2.41
N VAL A 123 -7.24 11.13 -1.43
CA VAL A 123 -7.45 11.85 -0.16
C VAL A 123 -7.83 13.31 -0.42
N ARG A 124 -7.12 13.98 -1.33
CA ARG A 124 -7.36 15.40 -1.61
C ARG A 124 -8.58 15.64 -2.48
N ASN A 125 -8.87 14.75 -3.42
CA ASN A 125 -9.84 15.00 -4.49
C ASN A 125 -11.18 14.28 -4.28
N ILE A 126 -11.17 13.12 -3.64
CA ILE A 126 -12.36 12.31 -3.34
C ILE A 126 -12.86 12.62 -1.93
N LEU A 127 -11.95 12.62 -0.93
CA LEU A 127 -12.33 12.92 0.45
C LEU A 127 -12.35 14.42 0.79
N GLY A 128 -11.79 15.26 -0.09
CA GLY A 128 -11.74 16.71 0.12
C GLY A 128 -10.78 17.17 1.24
N ARG A 129 -9.89 16.30 1.74
CA ARG A 129 -8.90 16.60 2.80
C ARG A 129 -7.77 17.49 2.28
N LYS A 130 -8.01 18.80 2.21
CA LYS A 130 -7.01 19.79 1.75
C LYS A 130 -5.91 20.09 2.78
N ASP A 131 -6.13 19.71 4.03
CA ASP A 131 -5.17 19.76 5.14
C ASP A 131 -3.97 18.81 4.92
N ILE A 132 -4.16 17.74 4.14
CA ILE A 132 -3.13 16.76 3.87
C ILE A 132 -2.19 17.22 2.72
N PRO A 133 -0.86 17.22 2.92
CA PRO A 133 0.11 17.57 1.88
C PRO A 133 -0.03 16.68 0.64
N GLY A 134 0.12 17.27 -0.55
CA GLY A 134 0.25 16.51 -1.80
C GLY A 134 1.67 15.98 -1.99
N ILE A 135 1.82 14.93 -2.80
CA ILE A 135 3.12 14.27 -3.00
C ILE A 135 4.13 15.10 -3.81
N SER A 136 3.66 16.07 -4.62
CA SER A 136 4.53 16.95 -5.42
C SER A 136 5.42 17.89 -4.59
N ARG A 137 5.30 17.88 -3.26
CA ARG A 137 6.21 18.58 -2.35
C ARG A 137 7.41 17.72 -1.93
N TYR A 138 7.43 16.44 -2.29
CA TYR A 138 8.38 15.44 -1.79
C TYR A 138 9.11 14.66 -2.91
N LEU A 139 8.79 14.95 -4.18
CA LEU A 139 9.53 14.51 -5.38
C LEU A 139 10.35 15.70 -5.91
#